data_AF-A0A967HGZ7-F1
#
_entry.id   AF-A0A967HGZ7-F1
#
_cell.length_a   1.000
_cell.length_b   1.000
_cell.length_c   1.000
_cell.angle_alpha   90.00
_cell.angle_beta   90.00
_cell.angle_gamma   90.00
#
_symmetry.space_group_name_H-M   'P 1'
#
loop_
_entity.id
_entity.type
_entity.pdbx_description
1 polymer ?
#
loop_
_entity_poly.entity_id
_entity_poly.type
_entity_poly.pdbx_seq_one_letter_code
_entity_poly.pdbx_strand_id
1 'polypeptide(L)' 'GRTIINTVLQVSLNLMEHGMNIQQAVNAGRLHHQWLPDVVRIERGTISEETAAALRAMGHELDIGGTQGR' A
#
# COMPACT_ATOMS: atom_id res chain seq x y z
N GLY A 1 7.90 -10.21 9.47
CA GLY A 1 7.91 -8.81 9.97
C GLY A 1 6.51 -8.22 9.95
N ARG A 2 6.37 -6.98 10.42
CA ARG A 2 5.09 -6.29 10.62
C ARG A 2 4.28 -6.07 9.33
N THR A 3 4.95 -6.01 8.18
CA THR A 3 4.33 -5.77 6.86
C THR A 3 3.89 -7.05 6.13
N ILE A 4 4.18 -8.25 6.65
CA ILE A 4 3.88 -9.53 5.96
C ILE A 4 2.38 -9.66 5.69
N ILE A 5 1.55 -9.39 6.70
CA ILE A 5 0.10 -9.58 6.61
C ILE A 5 -0.49 -8.71 5.49
N ASN A 6 -0.18 -7.41 5.50
CA ASN A 6 -0.66 -6.48 4.47
C ASN A 6 -0.07 -6.80 3.09
N THR A 7 1.17 -7.28 3.00
CA THR A 7 1.77 -7.69 1.73
C THR A 7 1.03 -8.86 1.10
N VAL A 8 0.77 -9.92 1.89
CA VAL A 8 0.04 -11.10 1.40
C VAL A 8 -1.39 -10.71 1.00
N LEU A 9 -2.08 -9.91 1.83
CA LEU A 9 -3.42 -9.41 1.53
C LEU A 9 -3.47 -8.67 0.19
N GLN A 10 -2.54 -7.74 -0.06
CA GLN A 10 -2.52 -6.96 -1.30
C GLN A 10 -2.23 -7.82 -2.53
N VAL A 11 -1.31 -8.78 -2.43
CA VAL A 11 -1.06 -9.71 -3.54
C VAL A 11 -2.31 -10.54 -3.83
N SER A 12 -3.00 -11.04 -2.81
CA SER A 12 -4.26 -11.77 -2.97
C SER A 12 -5.35 -10.92 -3.63
N LEU A 13 -5.55 -9.67 -3.18
CA LEU A 13 -6.51 -8.74 -3.78
C LEU A 13 -6.14 -8.39 -5.23
N ASN A 14 -4.87 -8.17 -5.52
CA ASN A 14 -4.40 -7.87 -6.87
C ASN A 14 -4.71 -9.00 -7.85
N LEU A 15 -4.58 -10.25 -7.42
CA LEU A 15 -4.92 -11.43 -8.21
C LEU A 15 -6.44 -11.60 -8.38
N MET A 16 -7.19 -11.49 -7.28
CA MET A 16 -8.61 -11.87 -7.24
C MET A 16 -9.54 -10.75 -7.74
N GLU A 17 -9.28 -9.52 -7.32
CA GLU A 17 -10.16 -8.38 -7.57
C GLU A 17 -9.68 -7.56 -8.77
N HIS A 18 -8.37 -7.32 -8.85
CA HIS A 18 -7.80 -6.45 -9.89
C HIS A 18 -7.37 -7.19 -11.16
N GLY A 19 -7.55 -8.52 -11.21
CA GLY A 19 -7.25 -9.34 -12.38
C GLY A 19 -5.79 -9.31 -12.82
N MET A 20 -4.87 -8.92 -11.92
CA MET A 20 -3.44 -8.87 -12.22
C MET A 20 -2.89 -10.28 -12.34
N ASN A 21 -1.88 -10.47 -13.20
CA ASN A 21 -1.08 -11.70 -13.13
C ASN A 21 -0.15 -11.68 -11.91
N ILE A 22 0.44 -12.82 -11.56
CA ILE A 22 1.27 -12.94 -10.36
C ILE A 22 2.47 -11.98 -10.34
N GLN A 23 3.10 -11.74 -11.49
CA GLN A 23 4.24 -10.84 -11.56
C GLN A 23 3.83 -9.38 -11.34
N GLN A 24 2.71 -8.98 -11.92
CA GLN A 24 2.11 -7.65 -11.70
C GLN A 24 1.70 -7.49 -10.23
N ALA A 25 1.01 -8.47 -9.65
CA ALA A 25 0.53 -8.43 -8.28
C ALA A 25 1.66 -8.29 -7.26
N VAL A 26 2.79 -8.99 -7.46
CA VAL A 26 3.97 -8.93 -6.59
C VAL A 26 4.74 -7.61 -6.74
N ASN A 27 4.79 -7.06 -7.96
CA ASN A 27 5.49 -5.82 -8.29
C ASN A 27 4.69 -4.55 -8.04
N ALA A 28 3.37 -4.68 -7.82
CA ALA A 28 2.52 -3.55 -7.48
C ALA A 28 3.01 -2.86 -6.20
N GLY A 29 2.92 -1.53 -6.18
CA GLY A 29 3.28 -0.73 -5.02
C GLY A 29 2.40 -1.05 -3.82
N ARG A 30 2.99 -0.97 -2.62
CA ARG A 30 2.36 -1.45 -1.38
C ARG A 30 1.95 -0.32 -0.45
N LEU A 31 0.83 -0.53 0.23
CA LEU A 31 0.37 0.25 1.38
C LEU A 31 0.42 -0.57 2.67
N HIS A 32 0.62 0.09 3.81
CA HIS A 32 0.65 -0.57 5.12
C HIS A 32 0.16 0.36 6.21
N HIS A 33 -0.78 -0.13 7.02
CA HIS A 33 -1.19 0.47 8.28
C HIS A 33 -1.38 -0.66 9.30
N GLN A 34 -0.96 -0.44 10.54
CA GLN A 34 -0.91 -1.47 11.58
C GLN A 34 -1.48 -0.96 12.91
N TRP A 35 -2.44 -0.04 12.82
CA TRP A 35 -3.04 0.70 13.92
C TRP A 35 -2.07 1.67 14.63
N LEU A 36 -0.96 1.17 15.16
CA LEU A 36 0.08 1.98 15.83
C LEU A 36 1.47 1.77 15.19
N PRO A 37 2.19 2.85 14.84
CA PRO A 37 1.76 4.24 14.81
C PRO A 37 0.60 4.47 13.82
N ASP A 38 -0.22 5.48 14.08
CA ASP A 38 -1.37 5.83 13.22
C ASP A 38 -0.91 6.58 11.97
N VAL A 39 -0.26 5.85 11.07
CA VAL A 39 0.27 6.37 9.81
C VAL A 39 0.09 5.34 8.72
N VAL A 40 -0.44 5.77 7.58
CA VAL A 40 -0.52 4.96 6.37
C VAL A 40 0.79 5.10 5.63
N ARG A 41 1.58 4.03 5.58
CA ARG A 41 2.84 3.99 4.83
C ARG A 41 2.57 3.52 3.41
N ILE A 42 3.01 4.27 2.41
CA ILE A 42 2.76 3.97 1.00
C ILE A 42 4.08 4.05 0.25
N GLU A 43 4.38 3.05 -0.58
CA GLU A 43 5.57 3.07 -1.41
C GLU A 43 5.50 4.17 -2.48
N ARG A 44 6.66 4.74 -2.84
CA ARG A 44 6.74 5.83 -3.81
C ARG A 44 6.19 5.38 -5.18
N GLY A 45 5.32 6.20 -5.76
CA GLY A 45 4.75 5.94 -7.09
C GLY A 45 3.53 5.00 -7.10
N THR A 46 3.03 4.58 -5.94
CA THR A 46 1.86 3.70 -5.84
C THR A 46 0.54 4.44 -6.09
N ILE A 47 0.44 5.70 -5.66
CA ILE A 47 -0.77 6.53 -5.78
C ILE A 47 -0.45 7.88 -6.43
N SER A 48 -1.47 8.51 -7.03
CA SER A 48 -1.36 9.88 -7.54
C SER A 48 -1.39 10.91 -6.40
N GLU A 49 -0.93 12.12 -6.68
CA GLU A 49 -1.04 13.25 -5.73
C GLU A 49 -2.50 13.60 -5.41
N GLU A 50 -3.41 13.40 -6.36
CA GLU A 50 -4.85 13.58 -6.15
C GLU A 50 -5.38 12.58 -5.11
N THR A 51 -5.05 11.29 -5.27
CA THR A 51 -5.42 10.25 -4.30
C THR A 51 -4.79 10.54 -2.93
N ALA A 52 -3.54 11.00 -2.89
CA ALA A 52 -2.89 11.37 -1.63
C ALA A 52 -3.59 12.54 -0.95
N ALA A 53 -4.01 13.57 -1.71
CA ALA A 53 -4.77 14.70 -1.18
C ALA A 53 -6.14 14.26 -0.65
N ALA A 54 -6.85 13.39 -1.36
CA ALA A 54 -8.14 12.86 -0.92
C ALA A 54 -8.01 12.07 0.40
N LEU A 55 -7.00 11.21 0.52
CA LEU A 55 -6.73 10.46 1.76
C LEU A 55 -6.38 11.39 2.94
N ARG A 56 -5.59 12.44 2.71
CA ARG A 56 -5.30 13.44 3.74
C ARG A 56 -6.56 14.21 4.15
N ALA A 57 -7.44 14.54 3.21
CA ALA A 57 -8.72 15.19 3.50
C ALA A 57 -9.67 14.30 4.32
N MET A 58 -9.54 12.97 4.20
CA MET A 58 -10.23 11.99 5.05
C MET A 58 -9.61 11.86 6.47
N GLY A 59 -8.51 12.55 6.74
CA GLY A 59 -7.84 12.55 8.05
C GLY A 59 -6.67 11.57 8.18
N HIS A 60 -6.25 10.89 7.10
CA HIS A 60 -5.13 9.97 7.16
C HIS A 60 -3.78 10.69 7.15
N GLU A 61 -2.92 10.34 8.10
CA GLU A 61 -1.49 10.69 8.05
C GLU A 61 -0.78 9.74 7.07
N LEU A 62 -0.08 10.30 6.08
CA LEU A 62 0.58 9.54 5.02
C LEU A 62 2.10 9.67 5.09
N ASP A 63 2.80 8.54 5.14
CA ASP A 63 4.25 8.44 4.93
C ASP A 63 4.52 7.82 3.56
N ILE A 64 4.83 8.66 2.57
CA ILE A 64 5.04 8.23 1.18
C ILE A 64 6.54 8.13 0.88
N GLY A 65 7.03 6.90 0.72
CA GLY A 65 8.43 6.63 0.47
C GLY A 65 8.82 5.20 0.77
N GLY A 66 10.14 4.93 0.78
CA GLY A 66 10.69 3.62 1.07
C GLY A 66 10.20 2.48 0.18
N THR A 67 10.69 1.27 0.45
CA THR A 67 10.17 0.02 -0.12
C THR A 67 9.98 -0.96 1.04
N GLN A 68 8.87 -1.67 1.07
CA GLN A 68 8.53 -2.61 2.12
C GLN A 68 9.04 -4.02 1.78
N GLY A 69 9.64 -4.69 2.76
CA GLY A 69 10.04 -6.10 2.62
C GLY A 69 11.26 -6.35 1.74
N ARG A 70 12.17 -5.38 1.65
CA ARG A 70 13.56 -5.63 1.25
C ARG A 70 14.40 -6.10 2.43
#